data_AF-A0A7Y8RZX3-F1
#
_entry.id   AF-A0A7Y8RZX3-F1
#
_cell.length_a   1.000
_cell.length_b   1.000
_cell.length_c   1.000
_cell.angle_alpha   90.00
_cell.angle_beta   90.00
_cell.angle_gamma   90.00
#
_symmetry.space_group_name_H-M   'P 1'
#
loop_
_entity.id
_entity.type
_entity.pdbx_description
1 polymer ?
#
loop_
_entity_poly.entity_id
_entity_poly.type
_entity_poly.pdbx_seq_one_letter_code
_entity_poly.pdbx_strand_id
1 'polypeptide(L)'
;MRTQIIVYTDERLGKPVVTPSPDYKWNQLGALYQSFYNTYSHLSLTELRQEFKKVEAQFQSWVDTLTNEELYIQGTLNWTGKNPKWPAIRFIHINSVAPFKSFRTKIRKWKKNQLG
;
A
#
# COMPACT_ATOMS: atom_id res chain seq x y z
N MET A 1 -0.43 0.69 1.33
CA MET A 1 -0.93 0.49 2.70
C MET A 1 -2.45 0.38 2.75
N ARG A 2 -3.21 1.47 2.54
CA ARG A 2 -4.69 1.45 2.67
C ARG A 2 -5.37 0.38 1.82
N THR A 3 -4.95 0.20 0.57
CA THR A 3 -5.46 -0.85 -0.33
C THR A 3 -5.32 -2.25 0.25
N GLN A 4 -4.18 -2.58 0.88
CA GLN A 4 -3.95 -3.93 1.42
C GLN A 4 -4.87 -4.23 2.60
N ILE A 5 -5.12 -3.24 3.46
CA ILE A 5 -6.07 -3.36 4.57
C ILE A 5 -7.46 -3.63 4.02
N ILE A 6 -7.91 -2.85 3.02
CA ILE A 6 -9.24 -3.00 2.42
C ILE A 6 -9.42 -4.38 1.79
N VAL A 7 -8.49 -4.82 0.93
CA VAL A 7 -8.64 -6.13 0.26
C VAL A 7 -8.58 -7.29 1.26
N TYR A 8 -7.78 -7.18 2.31
CA TYR A 8 -7.78 -8.18 3.37
C TYR A 8 -9.13 -8.21 4.11
N THR A 9 -9.64 -7.05 4.53
CA THR A 9 -10.93 -6.96 5.23
C THR A 9 -12.08 -7.47 4.37
N ASP A 10 -12.13 -7.10 3.09
CA ASP A 10 -13.18 -7.55 2.19
C ASP A 10 -13.10 -9.06 1.95
N GLU A 11 -11.90 -9.65 1.81
CA GLU A 11 -11.74 -11.11 1.75
C GLU A 11 -12.27 -11.79 3.01
N ARG A 12 -11.95 -11.27 4.20
CA ARG A 12 -12.44 -11.82 5.48
C ARG A 12 -13.96 -11.74 5.62
N LEU A 13 -14.57 -10.76 4.97
CA LEU A 13 -16.03 -10.60 4.90
C LEU A 13 -16.66 -11.43 3.77
N GLY A 14 -15.87 -12.24 3.05
CA GLY A 14 -16.34 -13.06 1.93
C GLY A 14 -16.71 -12.26 0.68
N LYS A 15 -16.28 -10.99 0.58
CA LYS A 15 -16.54 -10.15 -0.60
C LYS A 15 -15.52 -10.44 -1.70
N PRO A 16 -15.91 -10.26 -2.98
CA PRO A 16 -14.96 -10.31 -4.08
C PRO A 16 -13.88 -9.24 -3.93
N VAL A 17 -12.61 -9.64 -4.11
CA VAL A 17 -11.45 -8.76 -4.02
C VAL A 17 -10.77 -8.63 -5.38
N VAL A 18 -10.44 -7.40 -5.77
CA VAL A 18 -9.75 -7.10 -7.02
C VAL A 18 -8.48 -6.31 -6.72
N THR A 19 -7.34 -6.83 -7.17
CA THR A 19 -6.03 -6.18 -7.03
C THR A 19 -5.51 -5.69 -8.39
N PRO A 20 -4.85 -4.52 -8.46
CA PRO A 20 -4.55 -3.60 -7.35
C PRO A 20 -5.75 -2.79 -6.85
N SER A 21 -6.83 -2.68 -7.61
CA SER A 21 -8.09 -2.05 -7.22
C SER A 21 -9.20 -2.44 -8.20
N PRO A 22 -10.49 -2.24 -7.86
CA PRO A 22 -11.60 -2.50 -8.79
C PRO A 22 -11.48 -1.77 -10.13
N ASP A 23 -10.98 -0.52 -10.11
CA ASP A 23 -10.99 0.36 -11.28
C ASP A 23 -9.72 0.27 -12.15
N TYR A 24 -8.67 -0.41 -11.68
CA TYR A 24 -7.36 -0.44 -12.34
C TYR A 24 -6.73 -1.82 -12.31
N LYS A 25 -6.16 -2.23 -13.46
CA LYS A 25 -5.38 -3.45 -13.63
C LYS A 25 -3.89 -3.22 -13.35
N TRP A 26 -3.14 -4.31 -13.14
CA TRP A 26 -1.68 -4.26 -12.92
C TRP A 26 -0.87 -3.64 -14.07
N ASN A 27 -1.39 -3.63 -15.30
CA ASN A 27 -0.76 -2.94 -16.42
C ASN A 27 -1.16 -1.45 -16.54
N GLN A 28 -1.98 -0.93 -15.62
CA GLN A 28 -2.49 0.45 -15.60
C GLN A 28 -1.97 1.24 -14.39
N LEU A 29 -0.81 0.87 -13.84
CA LEU A 29 -0.28 1.51 -12.63
C LEU A 29 -0.04 3.02 -12.78
N GLY A 30 0.27 3.51 -13.98
CA GLY A 30 0.38 4.95 -14.22
C GLY A 30 -0.93 5.70 -13.96
N ALA A 31 -2.05 5.16 -14.44
CA ALA A 31 -3.38 5.73 -14.20
C ALA A 31 -3.80 5.62 -12.72
N LEU A 32 -3.46 4.50 -12.07
CA LEU A 32 -3.66 4.34 -10.63
C LEU A 32 -2.84 5.36 -9.81
N TYR A 33 -1.60 5.64 -10.20
CA TYR A 33 -0.79 6.67 -9.52
C TYR A 33 -1.36 8.07 -9.75
N GLN A 34 -1.87 8.34 -10.95
CA GLN A 34 -2.55 9.60 -11.24
C GLN A 34 -3.81 9.78 -10.37
N SER A 35 -4.57 8.70 -10.13
CA SER A 35 -5.75 8.79 -9.26
C SER A 35 -5.38 9.18 -7.84
N PHE A 36 -4.23 8.74 -7.31
CA PHE A 36 -3.74 9.19 -6.00
C PHE A 36 -3.49 10.71 -5.97
N TYR A 37 -2.91 11.28 -7.03
CA TYR A 37 -2.75 12.73 -7.12
C TYR A 37 -4.11 13.44 -7.19
N ASN A 38 -5.06 12.93 -7.96
CA ASN A 38 -6.38 13.53 -8.04
C ASN A 38 -7.09 13.50 -6.68
N THR A 39 -6.96 12.41 -5.93
CA THR A 39 -7.57 12.25 -4.60
C THR A 39 -6.92 13.10 -3.52
N TYR A 40 -5.60 13.32 -3.56
CA TYR A 40 -4.88 13.90 -2.41
C TYR A 40 -4.10 15.19 -2.69
N SER A 41 -3.88 15.59 -3.95
CA SER A 41 -3.01 16.75 -4.27
C SER A 41 -3.56 18.10 -3.81
N HIS A 42 -4.87 18.20 -3.58
CA HIS A 42 -5.52 19.40 -3.06
C HIS A 42 -5.33 19.60 -1.55
N LEU A 43 -4.85 18.58 -0.84
CA LEU A 43 -4.61 18.65 0.60
C LEU A 43 -3.29 19.35 0.92
N SER A 44 -3.26 20.09 2.02
CA SER A 44 -2.03 20.66 2.56
C SER A 44 -1.08 19.56 3.04
N LEU A 45 0.22 19.90 3.19
CA LEU A 45 1.20 18.97 3.73
C LEU A 45 0.86 18.50 5.15
N THR A 46 0.22 19.35 5.96
CA THR A 46 -0.22 19.00 7.32
C THR A 46 -1.32 17.94 7.28
N GLU A 47 -2.33 18.13 6.44
CA GLU A 47 -3.42 17.16 6.25
C GLU A 47 -2.90 15.83 5.69
N LEU A 48 -2.04 15.87 4.68
CA LEU A 48 -1.39 14.67 4.12
C LEU A 48 -0.65 13.88 5.20
N ARG A 49 0.08 14.55 6.10
CA ARG A 49 0.80 13.89 7.20
C ARG A 49 -0.16 13.29 8.23
N GLN A 50 -1.26 13.98 8.54
CA GLN A 50 -2.27 13.46 9.48
C GLN A 50 -2.96 12.23 8.91
N GLU A 51 -3.40 12.27 7.65
CA GLU A 51 -3.99 11.13 6.97
C GLU A 51 -3.02 9.96 6.86
N PHE A 52 -1.76 10.23 6.53
CA PHE A 52 -0.72 9.21 6.49
C PHE A 52 -0.53 8.53 7.85
N LYS A 53 -0.42 9.30 8.95
CA LYS A 53 -0.27 8.75 10.31
C LYS A 53 -1.43 7.82 10.70
N LYS A 54 -2.67 8.19 10.35
CA LYS A 54 -3.85 7.34 10.61
C LYS A 54 -3.74 6.01 9.86
N VAL A 55 -3.40 6.07 8.57
CA VAL A 55 -3.26 4.87 7.73
C VAL A 55 -2.09 4.01 8.19
N GLU A 56 -0.98 4.63 8.59
CA GLU A 56 0.20 3.93 9.12
C GLU A 56 -0.13 3.18 10.42
N ALA A 57 -0.87 3.81 11.35
CA ALA A 57 -1.31 3.16 12.58
C ALA A 57 -2.26 1.98 12.31
N GLN A 58 -3.24 2.16 11.42
CA GLN A 58 -4.14 1.09 11.00
C GLN A 58 -3.37 -0.05 10.31
N PHE A 59 -2.38 0.28 9.49
CA PHE A 59 -1.56 -0.70 8.79
C PHE A 59 -0.72 -1.54 9.76
N GLN A 60 -0.10 -0.92 10.77
CA GLN A 60 0.64 -1.64 11.81
C GLN A 60 -0.29 -2.56 12.61
N SER A 61 -1.40 -2.02 13.12
CA SER A 61 -2.37 -2.82 13.86
C SER A 61 -2.92 -3.99 13.03
N TRP A 62 -3.17 -3.80 11.74
CA TRP A 62 -3.56 -4.89 10.84
C TRP A 62 -2.46 -5.94 10.68
N VAL A 63 -1.21 -5.53 10.44
CA VAL A 63 -0.09 -6.48 10.31
C VAL A 63 0.09 -7.32 11.58
N ASP A 64 -0.11 -6.73 12.76
CA ASP A 64 -0.04 -7.44 14.04
C ASP A 64 -1.14 -8.51 14.21
N THR A 65 -2.23 -8.45 13.43
CA THR A 65 -3.27 -9.49 13.43
C THR A 65 -2.96 -10.70 12.55
N LEU A 66 -1.96 -10.59 11.66
CA LEU A 66 -1.66 -11.63 10.69
C LEU A 66 -0.83 -12.75 11.31
N THR A 67 -1.19 -13.99 11.01
CA THR A 67 -0.40 -15.14 11.46
C THR A 67 0.87 -15.32 10.63
N ASN A 68 1.84 -16.10 11.12
CA ASN A 68 3.02 -16.46 10.34
C ASN A 68 2.66 -17.18 9.04
N GLU A 69 1.64 -18.04 9.05
CA GLU A 69 1.17 -18.73 7.86
C GLU A 69 0.58 -17.74 6.83
N GLU A 70 -0.20 -16.76 7.29
CA GLU A 70 -0.75 -15.71 6.41
C GLU A 70 0.33 -14.80 5.83
N LEU A 71 1.36 -14.49 6.62
CA LEU A 71 2.45 -13.62 6.20
C LEU A 71 3.37 -14.31 5.19
N TYR A 72 3.74 -15.56 5.45
CA TYR A 72 4.87 -16.21 4.77
C TYR A 72 4.49 -17.36 3.83
N ILE A 73 3.31 -17.97 4.00
CA ILE A 73 2.86 -19.07 3.14
C ILE A 73 1.93 -18.51 2.06
N GLN A 74 2.28 -18.76 0.79
CA GLN A 74 1.43 -18.36 -0.32
C GLN A 74 0.20 -19.28 -0.40
N GLY A 75 -0.95 -18.71 -0.75
CA GLY A 75 -2.21 -19.44 -0.86
C GLY A 75 -3.08 -19.37 0.39
N THR A 76 -2.52 -18.94 1.52
CA THR A 76 -3.28 -18.68 2.76
C THR A 76 -4.25 -17.51 2.62
N LEU A 77 -3.81 -16.45 1.92
CA LEU A 77 -4.62 -15.26 1.63
C LEU A 77 -4.87 -15.16 0.12
N ASN A 78 -6.12 -15.30 -0.29
CA ASN A 78 -6.49 -15.45 -1.70
C ASN A 78 -6.22 -14.18 -2.51
N TRP A 79 -6.34 -13.00 -1.90
CA TRP A 79 -6.12 -11.69 -2.54
C TRP A 79 -4.68 -11.53 -3.04
N THR A 80 -3.72 -12.29 -2.51
CA THR A 80 -2.32 -12.29 -2.95
C THR A 80 -2.12 -12.99 -4.30
N GLY A 81 -3.16 -13.64 -4.82
CA GLY A 81 -3.13 -14.37 -6.09
C GLY A 81 -2.44 -15.73 -5.97
N LYS A 82 -2.03 -16.29 -7.10
CA LYS A 82 -1.51 -17.68 -7.20
C LYS A 82 0.01 -17.79 -7.39
N ASN A 83 0.72 -16.66 -7.46
CA ASN A 83 2.16 -16.68 -7.74
C ASN A 83 2.94 -17.05 -6.47
N PRO A 84 3.65 -18.19 -6.41
CA PRO A 84 4.33 -18.66 -5.20
C PRO A 84 5.43 -17.70 -4.70
N LYS A 85 5.94 -16.80 -5.58
CA LYS A 85 6.91 -15.76 -5.21
C LYS A 85 6.29 -14.55 -4.50
N TRP A 86 4.98 -14.57 -4.27
CA TRP A 86 4.22 -13.44 -3.73
C TRP A 86 3.35 -13.83 -2.52
N PRO A 87 3.96 -14.25 -1.39
CA PRO A 87 3.25 -14.28 -0.11
C PRO A 87 2.90 -12.85 0.35
N ALA A 88 1.98 -12.73 1.31
CA ALA A 88 1.46 -11.45 1.77
C ALA A 88 2.55 -10.48 2.26
N ILE A 89 3.60 -11.00 2.93
CA ILE A 89 4.72 -10.20 3.40
C ILE A 89 5.39 -9.40 2.27
N ARG A 90 5.39 -9.92 1.04
CA ARG A 90 5.97 -9.21 -0.11
C ARG A 90 5.11 -8.01 -0.51
N PHE A 91 3.79 -8.17 -0.53
CA PHE A 91 2.85 -7.05 -0.77
C PHE A 91 2.94 -5.99 0.32
N ILE A 92 3.04 -6.39 1.57
CA ILE A 92 3.27 -5.51 2.72
C ILE A 92 4.57 -4.72 2.49
N HIS A 93 5.67 -5.39 2.17
CA HIS A 93 6.99 -4.78 1.95
C HIS A 93 7.00 -3.75 0.82
N ILE A 94 6.48 -4.11 -0.36
CA ILE A 94 6.51 -3.22 -1.53
C ILE A 94 5.58 -2.01 -1.41
N ASN A 95 4.63 -2.03 -0.46
CA ASN A 95 3.71 -0.92 -0.20
C ASN A 95 4.05 -0.12 1.07
N SER A 96 5.15 -0.46 1.76
CA SER A 96 5.61 0.22 2.98
C SER A 96 7.13 0.49 2.94
N VAL A 97 7.94 -0.46 3.41
CA VAL A 97 9.39 -0.32 3.59
C VAL A 97 10.09 0.14 2.31
N ALA A 98 9.82 -0.51 1.17
CA ALA A 98 10.46 -0.17 -0.10
C ALA A 98 10.14 1.26 -0.59
N PRO A 99 8.86 1.68 -0.68
CA PRO A 99 8.54 3.04 -1.08
C PRO A 99 9.07 4.07 -0.08
N PHE A 100 9.00 3.85 1.24
CA PHE A 100 9.54 4.81 2.22
C PHE A 100 11.04 5.06 2.03
N LYS A 101 11.82 4.01 1.79
CA LYS A 101 13.25 4.14 1.46
C LYS A 101 13.48 4.97 0.20
N SER A 102 12.76 4.65 -0.89
CA SER A 102 12.96 5.33 -2.18
C SER A 102 12.46 6.79 -2.18
N PHE A 103 11.26 7.06 -1.63
CA PHE A 103 10.70 8.41 -1.54
C PHE A 103 11.47 9.31 -0.59
N ARG A 104 12.04 8.76 0.51
CA ARG A 104 12.94 9.52 1.38
C ARG A 104 14.13 10.09 0.60
N THR A 105 14.77 9.29 -0.25
CA THR A 105 15.89 9.74 -1.08
C THR A 105 15.45 10.82 -2.07
N LYS A 106 14.29 10.65 -2.73
CA LYS A 106 13.73 11.65 -3.66
C LYS A 106 13.45 12.98 -2.97
N ILE A 107 12.78 12.98 -1.82
CA ILE A 107 12.45 14.19 -1.07
C ILE A 107 13.72 14.90 -0.59
N ARG A 108 14.74 14.15 -0.12
CA ARG A 108 16.03 14.74 0.28
C ARG A 108 16.73 15.44 -0.88
N LYS A 109 16.76 14.81 -2.05
CA LYS A 109 17.31 15.41 -3.27
C LYS A 109 16.55 16.67 -3.67
N TRP A 110 15.21 16.60 -3.66
CA TRP A 110 14.37 17.77 -3.95
C TRP A 110 14.67 18.93 -3.00
N LYS A 111 14.69 18.69 -1.68
CA LYS A 111 15.01 19.73 -0.69
C LYS A 111 16.38 20.37 -0.94
N LYS A 112 17.41 19.58 -1.27
CA LYS A 112 18.74 20.10 -1.58
C LYS A 112 18.71 21.04 -2.80
N ASN A 113 17.97 20.66 -3.84
CA ASN A 113 17.85 21.44 -5.08
C ASN A 113 16.95 22.68 -4.96
N GLN A 114 16.18 22.82 -3.88
CA GLN A 114 15.36 24.01 -3.62
C GLN A 114 16.05 25.01 -2.68
N LEU A 115 17.05 24.55 -1.92
CA LEU A 115 17.78 25.33 -0.91
C LEU A 115 19.21 25.68 -1.33
N GLY A 116 19.66 25.19 -2.48
CA GLY A 116 20.93 25.56 -3.11
C GLY A 116 20.64 26.22 -4.44
#